data_AF-A0A5C7J4Z7-F1
#
_entry.id   AF-A0A5C7J4Z7-F1
#
_cell.length_a   1.000
_cell.length_b   1.000
_cell.length_c   1.000
_cell.angle_alpha   90.00
_cell.angle_beta   90.00
_cell.angle_gamma   90.00
#
_symmetry.space_group_name_H-M   'P 1'
#
loop_
_entity.id
_entity.type
_entity.pdbx_description
1 polymer ?
#
loop_
_entity_poly.entity_id
_entity_poly.type
_entity_poly.pdbx_seq_one_letter_code
_entity_poly.pdbx_strand_id
1 'polypeptide(L)'
;MDHLNAFMQARAALAEADVDRKLDLTGRIAALSIAPEDAVAAIDPIDQPGRPARPLLVPPQEVGRRRVRRRQGKAALNHALQHIEFKAVNLAFHCVCR
;
A
#
# COMPACT_ATOMS: atom_id res chain seq x y z
N MET A 1 -21.19 12.54 8.53
CA MET A 1 -19.88 13.04 8.98
C MET A 1 -18.78 11.98 8.84
N ASP A 2 -19.13 10.71 8.63
CA ASP A 2 -18.17 9.59 8.55
C ASP A 2 -17.37 9.52 7.24
N HIS A 3 -17.88 10.14 6.18
CA HIS A 3 -17.28 10.11 4.85
C HIS A 3 -15.94 10.87 4.79
N LEU A 4 -15.89 12.10 5.30
CA LEU A 4 -14.66 12.89 5.43
C LEU A 4 -13.58 12.11 6.21
N ASN A 5 -14.00 11.30 7.18
CA ASN A 5 -13.11 10.48 7.99
C ASN A 5 -12.50 9.33 7.17
N ALA A 6 -13.28 8.65 6.33
CA ALA A 6 -12.79 7.54 5.49
C ALA A 6 -11.74 8.00 4.46
N PHE A 7 -11.98 9.11 3.73
CA PHE A 7 -11.01 9.64 2.75
C PHE A 7 -9.74 10.17 3.43
N MET A 8 -9.85 10.83 4.58
CA MET A 8 -8.68 11.25 5.37
C MET A 8 -7.86 10.05 5.85
N GLN A 9 -8.52 8.97 6.28
CA GLN A 9 -7.85 7.73 6.67
C GLN A 9 -7.20 7.03 5.47
N ALA A 10 -7.86 6.97 4.31
CA ALA A 10 -7.29 6.42 3.08
C ALA A 10 -6.03 7.19 2.65
N ARG A 11 -6.07 8.53 2.73
CA ARG A 11 -4.90 9.37 2.46
C ARG A 11 -3.77 9.12 3.48
N ALA A 12 -4.08 9.02 4.76
CA ALA A 12 -3.10 8.71 5.79
C ALA A 12 -2.46 7.33 5.55
N ALA A 13 -3.25 6.32 5.18
CA ALA A 13 -2.77 5.00 4.82
C ALA A 13 -1.91 5.01 3.55
N LEU A 14 -2.26 5.83 2.56
CA LEU A 14 -1.45 6.02 1.35
C LEU A 14 -0.08 6.63 1.68
N ALA A 15 -0.04 7.63 2.57
CA ALA A 15 1.19 8.30 3.01
C ALA A 15 2.08 7.47 3.96
N GLU A 16 1.52 6.48 4.65
CA GLU A 16 2.24 5.70 5.65
C GLU A 16 3.37 4.87 5.00
N ALA A 17 4.55 4.87 5.63
CA ALA A 17 5.73 4.18 5.16
C ALA A 17 6.03 2.91 5.98
N ASP A 18 5.54 2.84 7.22
CA ASP A 18 5.61 1.66 8.06
C ASP A 18 4.61 0.60 7.60
N VAL A 19 5.09 -0.63 7.39
CA VAL A 19 4.28 -1.71 6.80
C VAL A 19 3.17 -2.12 7.77
N ASP A 20 3.51 -2.31 9.05
CA ASP A 20 2.55 -2.81 10.04
C ASP A 20 1.45 -1.77 10.28
N ARG A 21 1.82 -0.50 10.43
CA ARG A 21 0.84 0.61 10.52
C ARG A 21 -0.04 0.72 9.30
N LYS A 22 0.51 0.55 8.08
CA LYS A 22 -0.31 0.59 6.86
C LYS A 22 -1.31 -0.55 6.83
N LEU A 23 -0.90 -1.77 7.22
CA LEU A 23 -1.80 -2.92 7.27
C LEU A 23 -2.90 -2.73 8.33
N ASP A 24 -2.58 -2.20 9.50
CA ASP A 24 -3.56 -1.87 10.54
C ASP A 24 -4.59 -0.84 10.04
N LEU A 25 -4.12 0.23 9.39
CA LEU A 25 -5.00 1.23 8.79
C LEU A 25 -5.87 0.61 7.69
N THR A 26 -5.29 -0.25 6.86
CA THR A 26 -6.01 -0.96 5.80
C THR A 26 -7.12 -1.83 6.37
N GLY A 27 -6.85 -2.59 7.43
CA GLY A 27 -7.87 -3.42 8.10
C GLY A 27 -9.02 -2.58 8.67
N ARG A 28 -8.71 -1.43 9.27
CA ARG A 28 -9.73 -0.51 9.81
C ARG A 28 -10.58 0.10 8.69
N ILE A 29 -9.95 0.57 7.62
CA ILE A 29 -10.64 1.21 6.48
C ILE A 29 -11.47 0.18 5.71
N ALA A 30 -10.97 -1.04 5.51
CA ALA A 30 -11.70 -2.10 4.83
C ALA A 30 -12.99 -2.52 5.56
N ALA A 31 -13.08 -2.27 6.87
CA ALA A 31 -14.30 -2.47 7.65
C ALA A 31 -15.30 -1.31 7.53
N LEU A 32 -14.89 -0.17 6.96
CA LEU A 32 -15.78 0.97 6.70
C LEU A 32 -16.57 0.73 5.42
N SER A 33 -17.83 1.14 5.43
CA SER A 33 -18.61 1.27 4.20
C SER A 33 -18.29 2.63 3.59
N ILE A 34 -17.74 2.63 2.38
CA ILE A 34 -17.50 3.83 1.59
C ILE A 34 -18.48 3.80 0.42
N ALA A 35 -19.49 4.66 0.45
CA ALA A 35 -20.45 4.81 -0.63
C ALA A 35 -19.89 5.76 -1.71
N PRO A 36 -20.25 5.60 -3.00
CA PRO A 36 -19.77 6.49 -4.06
C PRO A 36 -20.12 7.97 -3.83
N GLU A 37 -21.26 8.25 -3.21
CA GLU A 37 -21.72 9.59 -2.80
C GLU A 37 -20.85 10.23 -1.72
N ASP A 38 -19.97 9.45 -1.10
CA ASP A 38 -19.08 9.89 -0.02
C ASP A 38 -17.85 10.62 -0.55
N ALA A 39 -17.62 10.60 -1.87
CA ALA A 39 -16.50 11.25 -2.53
C ALA A 39 -16.45 12.74 -2.16
N VAL A 40 -15.63 13.07 -1.16
CA VAL A 40 -15.47 14.45 -0.69
C VAL A 40 -14.49 15.19 -1.59
N ALA A 41 -14.83 16.45 -1.88
CA ALA A 41 -14.03 17.39 -2.64
C ALA A 41 -12.56 17.48 -2.19
N ALA A 42 -11.67 17.27 -3.18
CA ALA A 42 -10.28 17.73 -3.27
C ALA A 42 -9.48 17.71 -1.97
N ILE A 43 -9.11 16.51 -1.52
CA ILE A 43 -7.91 16.39 -0.69
C ILE A 43 -6.69 16.46 -1.62
N ASP A 44 -5.65 17.20 -1.22
CA ASP A 44 -4.43 17.30 -2.02
C ASP A 44 -3.93 15.91 -2.42
N PRO A 45 -3.77 15.67 -3.74
CA PRO A 45 -3.37 14.36 -4.23
C PRO A 45 -1.99 14.00 -3.72
N ILE A 46 -1.84 12.74 -3.31
CA ILE A 46 -0.53 12.17 -3.01
C ILE A 46 -0.02 11.49 -4.27
N ASP A 47 1.01 12.07 -4.87
CA ASP A 47 1.66 11.53 -6.07
C ASP A 47 2.50 10.29 -5.79
N GLN A 48 3.05 10.18 -4.57
CA GLN A 48 3.90 9.05 -4.17
C GLN A 48 3.42 8.40 -2.87
N PRO A 49 3.09 7.10 -2.89
CA PRO A 49 2.76 6.38 -1.66
C PRO A 49 3.96 6.33 -0.72
N GLY A 50 3.67 6.30 0.58
CA GLY A 50 4.67 6.06 1.61
C GLY A 50 5.43 4.75 1.34
N ARG A 51 6.76 4.83 1.43
CA ARG A 51 7.67 3.74 1.11
C ARG A 51 8.48 3.34 2.35
N PRO A 52 8.47 2.06 2.74
CA PRO A 52 9.32 1.57 3.81
C PRO A 52 10.81 1.85 3.54
N ALA A 53 11.58 2.12 4.59
CA ALA A 53 13.03 2.36 4.47
C ALA A 53 13.80 1.11 3.97
N ARG A 54 13.22 -0.08 4.11
CA ARG A 54 13.77 -1.34 3.61
C ARG A 54 12.68 -2.20 2.96
N PRO A 55 13.04 -3.04 1.98
CA PRO A 55 14.36 -3.17 1.37
C PRO A 55 14.74 -1.92 0.55
N LEU A 56 16.05 -1.74 0.33
CA LEU A 56 16.56 -0.64 -0.49
C LEU A 56 16.07 -0.81 -1.94
N LEU A 57 15.68 0.31 -2.55
CA LEU A 57 15.36 0.32 -3.97
C LEU A 57 16.66 0.23 -4.77
N VAL A 58 16.81 -0.84 -5.55
CA VAL A 58 17.98 -1.07 -6.39
C VAL A 58 17.59 -1.15 -7.87
N PRO A 59 18.52 -0.88 -8.80
CA PRO A 59 18.30 -1.10 -10.23
C PRO A 59 17.88 -2.56 -10.55
N PRO A 60 17.13 -2.80 -11.65
CA PRO A 60 16.66 -4.14 -12.02
C PRO A 60 17.76 -5.20 -12.12
N GLN A 61 18.98 -4.80 -12.51
CA GLN A 61 20.14 -5.68 -12.66
C GLN A 61 20.69 -6.16 -11.31
N GLU A 62 20.44 -5.40 -10.23
CA GLU A 62 20.88 -5.69 -8.87
C GLU A 62 19.83 -6.51 -8.08
N VAL A 63 18.65 -6.74 -8.65
CA VAL A 63 17.61 -7.57 -8.03
C VAL A 63 18.05 -9.04 -8.01
N GLY A 64 18.13 -9.61 -6.80
CA GLY A 64 18.56 -10.99 -6.59
C GLY A 64 17.72 -12.04 -7.35
N ARG A 65 18.37 -13.10 -7.85
CA ARG A 65 17.70 -14.19 -8.58
C ARG A 65 16.83 -15.05 -7.65
N ARG A 66 15.59 -15.30 -8.06
CA ARG A 66 14.58 -16.08 -7.32
C ARG A 66 14.59 -17.55 -7.77
N ARG A 67 15.51 -18.38 -7.25
CA ARG A 67 15.59 -19.82 -7.57
C ARG A 67 14.69 -20.67 -6.66
N VAL A 68 13.44 -20.86 -7.04
CA VAL A 68 12.36 -21.49 -6.22
C VAL A 68 12.65 -22.91 -5.72
N ARG A 69 13.63 -23.63 -6.30
CA ARG A 69 14.01 -24.98 -5.87
C ARG A 69 14.65 -25.06 -4.47
N ARG A 70 15.14 -23.95 -3.90
CA ARG A 70 15.75 -23.90 -2.55
C ARG A 70 14.88 -23.08 -1.59
N ARG A 71 14.99 -23.33 -0.28
CA ARG A 71 14.24 -22.59 0.76
C ARG A 71 14.41 -21.07 0.62
N GLN A 72 15.63 -20.60 0.37
CA GLN A 72 15.91 -19.17 0.16
C GLN A 72 15.19 -18.60 -1.06
N GLY A 73 15.10 -19.36 -2.16
CA GLY A 73 14.39 -18.90 -3.35
C GLY A 73 12.88 -18.90 -3.19
N LYS A 74 12.31 -19.79 -2.35
CA LYS A 74 10.89 -19.72 -1.95
C LYS A 74 10.62 -18.46 -1.12
N ALA A 75 11.50 -18.15 -0.16
CA ALA A 75 11.39 -16.92 0.63
C ALA A 75 11.46 -15.66 -0.25
N ALA A 76 12.38 -15.63 -1.22
CA ALA A 76 12.50 -14.53 -2.17
C ALA A 76 11.27 -14.38 -3.10
N LEU A 77 10.61 -15.49 -3.45
CA LEU A 77 9.35 -15.47 -4.18
C LEU A 77 8.22 -14.88 -3.33
N ASN A 78 8.07 -15.34 -2.09
CA ASN A 78 7.06 -14.82 -1.15
C ASN A 78 7.26 -13.33 -0.90
N HIS A 79 8.51 -12.90 -0.72
CA HIS A 79 8.86 -11.49 -0.57
C HIS A 79 8.46 -10.65 -1.80
N ALA A 80 8.71 -11.16 -3.00
CA ALA A 80 8.27 -10.48 -4.22
C ALA A 80 6.74 -10.38 -4.31
N LEU A 81 6.01 -11.42 -3.91
CA LEU A 81 4.55 -11.39 -3.86
C LEU A 81 4.07 -10.35 -2.84
N GLN A 82 4.65 -10.31 -1.64
CA GLN A 82 4.33 -9.30 -0.62
C GLN A 82 4.53 -7.87 -1.14
N HIS A 83 5.56 -7.62 -1.95
CA HIS A 83 5.74 -6.32 -2.60
C HIS A 83 4.67 -6.00 -3.65
N ILE A 84 4.19 -6.99 -4.40
CA ILE A 84 3.09 -6.82 -5.36
C ILE A 84 1.81 -6.47 -4.61
N GLU A 85 1.48 -7.22 -3.55
CA GLU A 85 0.30 -6.97 -2.71
C GLU A 85 0.37 -5.59 -2.05
N PHE A 86 1.52 -5.22 -1.48
CA PHE A 86 1.70 -3.89 -0.88
C PHE A 86 1.52 -2.75 -1.90
N LYS A 87 2.00 -2.94 -3.13
CA LYS A 87 1.74 -1.99 -4.23
C LYS A 87 0.27 -1.94 -4.62
N ALA A 88 -0.45 -3.07 -4.58
CA ALA A 88 -1.88 -3.12 -4.87
C ALA A 88 -2.69 -2.35 -3.80
N VAL A 89 -2.34 -2.48 -2.52
CA VAL A 89 -2.92 -1.68 -1.44
C VAL A 89 -2.71 -0.18 -1.68
N ASN A 90 -1.50 0.24 -2.03
CA ASN A 90 -1.22 1.63 -2.37
C ASN A 90 -2.04 2.11 -3.58
N LEU A 91 -2.18 1.27 -4.61
CA LEU A 91 -2.99 1.58 -5.78
C LEU A 91 -4.47 1.75 -5.40
N ALA A 92 -5.02 0.87 -4.57
CA ALA A 92 -6.40 0.96 -4.10
C ALA A 92 -6.66 2.29 -3.37
N PHE A 93 -5.79 2.69 -2.45
CA PHE A 93 -5.92 3.98 -1.78
C PHE A 93 -5.74 5.17 -2.72
N HIS A 94 -4.84 5.07 -3.70
CA HIS A 94 -4.68 6.12 -4.71
C HIS A 94 -5.95 6.30 -5.55
N CYS A 95 -6.64 5.20 -5.91
CA CYS A 95 -7.93 5.26 -6.60
C CYS A 95 -9.04 5.88 -5.73
N VAL A 96 -9.01 5.65 -4.40
CA VAL A 96 -9.97 6.28 -3.47
C VAL A 96 -9.68 7.78 -3.31
N CYS A 97 -8.41 8.20 -3.39
CA CYS A 97 -8.03 9.61 -3.23
C CYS A 97 -8.11 10.44 -4.52
N ARG A 98 -8.62 9.90 -5.63
CA ARG A 98 -8.77 10.59 -6.92
C ARG A 98 -10.22 10.62 -7.35
#